data_AF-A0A1C5SXG5-F1
#
_entry.id   AF-A0A1C5SXG5-F1
#
_cell.length_a   1.000
_cell.length_b   1.000
_cell.length_c   1.000
_cell.angle_alpha   90.00
_cell.angle_beta   90.00
_cell.angle_gamma   90.00
#
_symmetry.space_group_name_H-M   'P 1'
#
loop_
_entity.id
_entity.type
_entity.pdbx_description
1 polymer ?
#
loop_
_entity_poly.entity_id
_entity_poly.type
_entity_poly.pdbx_seq_one_letter_code
_entity_poly.pdbx_strand_id
1 'polypeptide(L)'
;MGTTGGWDDAMHYSSGTVISCDQEHHTVTVHIDTDSSGLDAGDRPVFSFKDTVDLSWVQTGDRVTVFHWSPYEDPTIPVPARSISRSDE
;
A
#
# COMPACT_ATOMS: atom_id res chain seq x y z
N MET A 1 11.63 15.32 -27.99
CA MET A 1 10.71 15.51 -26.86
C MET A 1 10.33 14.14 -26.35
N GLY A 2 11.13 13.59 -25.44
CA GLY A 2 10.85 12.32 -24.80
C GLY A 2 10.78 12.58 -23.31
N THR A 3 9.58 12.85 -22.80
CA THR A 3 9.33 12.71 -21.36
C THR A 3 9.16 11.22 -21.12
N THR A 4 10.27 10.54 -20.84
CA THR A 4 10.29 9.23 -20.19
C THR A 4 9.66 9.38 -18.81
N GLY A 5 8.33 9.43 -18.76
CA GLY A 5 7.54 9.15 -17.56
C GLY A 5 7.64 7.64 -17.35
N GLY A 6 8.73 7.22 -16.72
CA GLY A 6 9.09 5.82 -16.60
C GLY A 6 9.62 5.57 -15.22
N TRP A 7 8.81 4.89 -14.40
CA TRP A 7 9.21 4.25 -13.14
C TRP A 7 9.76 5.16 -12.03
N ASP A 8 9.87 6.48 -12.28
CA ASP A 8 10.13 7.55 -11.29
C ASP A 8 8.82 8.25 -10.86
N ASP A 9 7.69 7.57 -11.06
CA ASP A 9 6.38 7.97 -10.54
C ASP A 9 6.46 7.91 -9.01
N ALA A 10 6.17 9.04 -8.35
CA ALA A 10 6.61 9.32 -6.99
C ALA A 10 6.31 8.17 -6.01
N MET A 11 7.28 7.87 -5.15
CA MET A 11 7.03 6.97 -4.03
C MET A 11 6.05 7.66 -3.08
N HIS A 12 4.88 7.06 -2.84
CA HIS A 12 3.88 7.57 -1.93
C HIS A 12 3.83 6.74 -0.65
N TYR A 13 3.20 7.30 0.38
CA TYR A 13 2.86 6.59 1.59
C TYR A 13 1.36 6.69 1.88
N SER A 14 0.83 5.61 2.42
CA SER A 14 -0.53 5.49 2.91
C SER A 14 -0.45 4.90 4.32
N SER A 15 -0.98 5.61 5.31
CA SER A 15 -1.09 5.11 6.67
C SER A 15 -2.54 4.81 7.01
N GLY A 16 -2.76 3.72 7.72
CA GLY A 16 -4.10 3.27 8.04
C GLY A 16 -4.15 2.05 8.94
N THR A 17 -5.35 1.51 9.09
CA THR A 17 -5.60 0.30 9.87
C THR A 17 -5.75 -0.91 8.94
N VAL A 18 -5.00 -1.98 9.18
CA VAL A 18 -5.13 -3.25 8.44
C VAL A 18 -6.51 -3.85 8.71
N ILE A 19 -7.25 -4.15 7.65
CA ILE A 19 -8.57 -4.81 7.74
C ILE A 19 -8.56 -6.24 7.21
N SER A 20 -7.57 -6.60 6.40
CA SER A 20 -7.33 -7.97 5.93
C SER A 20 -5.88 -8.14 5.52
N CYS A 21 -5.32 -9.32 5.76
CA CYS A 21 -4.00 -9.71 5.27
C CYS A 21 -4.08 -11.12 4.67
N ASP A 22 -3.60 -11.26 3.43
CA ASP A 22 -3.49 -12.53 2.74
C ASP A 22 -2.01 -12.82 2.50
N GLN A 23 -1.42 -13.65 3.37
CA GLN A 23 -0.01 -13.99 3.32
C GLN A 23 0.33 -14.91 2.14
N GLU A 24 -0.63 -15.70 1.63
CA GLU A 24 -0.42 -16.60 0.49
C GLU A 24 -0.19 -15.80 -0.81
N HIS A 25 -1.00 -14.75 -1.02
CA HIS A 25 -0.94 -13.87 -2.19
C HIS A 25 -0.09 -12.62 -1.94
N HIS A 26 0.56 -12.51 -0.77
CA HIS A 26 1.35 -11.34 -0.36
C HIS A 26 0.58 -10.01 -0.52
N THR A 27 -0.68 -9.98 -0.06
CA THR A 27 -1.51 -8.76 -0.12
C THR A 27 -2.00 -8.30 1.25
N VAL A 28 -2.19 -6.99 1.41
CA VAL A 28 -2.74 -6.37 2.63
C VAL A 28 -3.78 -5.34 2.22
N THR A 29 -4.98 -5.44 2.80
CA THR A 29 -6.02 -4.41 2.65
C THR A 29 -5.97 -3.48 3.85
N VAL A 30 -5.85 -2.18 3.59
CA VAL A 30 -5.71 -1.15 4.62
C VAL A 30 -6.87 -0.16 4.48
N HIS A 31 -7.52 0.17 5.60
CA HIS A 31 -8.43 1.30 5.69
C HIS A 31 -7.60 2.58 5.88
N ILE A 32 -7.60 3.45 4.88
CA ILE A 32 -6.74 4.64 4.82
C ILE A 32 -7.20 5.72 5.80
N ASP A 33 -6.28 6.17 6.65
CA ASP A 33 -6.43 7.34 7.52
C ASP A 33 -5.76 8.58 6.90
N THR A 34 -4.58 8.42 6.29
CA THR A 34 -3.80 9.49 5.67
C THR A 34 -3.04 8.92 4.48
N ASP A 35 -2.96 9.69 3.40
CA ASP A 35 -2.33 9.27 2.15
C ASP A 35 -1.63 10.44 1.45
N SER A 36 -0.60 10.13 0.67
CA SER A 36 0.13 11.10 -0.15
C SER A 36 0.01 10.87 -1.66
N SER A 37 -0.79 9.91 -2.12
CA SER A 37 -0.97 9.47 -3.51
C SER A 37 -2.25 9.94 -4.20
N GLY A 38 -3.22 10.45 -3.43
CA GLY A 38 -4.54 10.84 -3.89
C GLY A 38 -5.68 9.88 -3.50
N LEU A 39 -5.42 8.90 -2.62
CA LEU A 39 -6.46 8.09 -1.99
C LEU A 39 -7.20 8.93 -0.94
N ASP A 40 -8.51 8.73 -0.85
CA ASP A 40 -9.34 9.41 0.13
C ASP A 40 -9.29 8.68 1.48
N ALA A 41 -9.39 9.44 2.58
CA ALA A 41 -9.58 8.84 3.90
C ALA A 41 -10.89 8.03 3.91
N GLY A 42 -10.81 6.78 4.32
CA GLY A 42 -11.92 5.81 4.18
C GLY A 42 -11.73 4.79 3.06
N ASP A 43 -10.81 5.02 2.12
CA ASP A 43 -10.51 4.06 1.07
C ASP A 43 -9.94 2.76 1.64
N ARG A 44 -10.14 1.68 0.86
CA ARG A 44 -9.74 0.32 1.24
C ARG A 44 -8.94 -0.35 0.12
N PRO A 45 -7.81 0.23 -0.32
CA PRO A 45 -6.97 -0.36 -1.35
C PRO A 45 -6.39 -1.69 -0.88
N VAL A 46 -6.19 -2.58 -1.85
CA VAL A 46 -5.40 -3.81 -1.67
C VAL A 46 -3.98 -3.50 -2.11
N PHE A 47 -3.03 -3.57 -1.19
CA PHE A 47 -1.61 -3.44 -1.49
C PHE A 47 -1.01 -4.82 -1.76
N SER A 48 -0.26 -4.96 -2.85
CA SER A 48 0.47 -6.17 -3.21
C SER A 48 1.97 -5.98 -2.99
N PHE A 49 2.58 -6.88 -2.25
CA PHE A 49 4.01 -6.86 -1.93
C PHE A 49 4.73 -7.96 -2.70
N LYS A 50 6.04 -7.79 -2.87
CA LYS A 50 6.89 -8.89 -3.34
C LYS A 50 7.04 -9.94 -2.22
N ASP A 51 7.23 -11.20 -2.60
CA ASP A 51 7.49 -12.33 -1.69
C ASP A 51 8.62 -12.08 -0.68
N THR A 52 9.56 -11.20 -1.01
CA THR A 52 10.68 -10.84 -0.13
C THR A 52 10.31 -9.94 1.05
N VAL A 53 9.10 -9.38 1.07
CA VAL A 53 8.62 -8.52 2.16
C VAL A 53 8.01 -9.42 3.24
N ASP A 54 8.54 -9.30 4.46
CA ASP A 54 8.00 -10.02 5.62
C ASP A 54 6.66 -9.41 6.05
N LEU A 55 5.58 -10.19 5.86
CA LEU A 55 4.22 -9.87 6.29
C LEU A 55 3.79 -10.71 7.51
N SER A 56 4.68 -11.51 8.08
CA SER A 56 4.33 -12.45 9.17
C SER A 56 3.85 -11.76 10.44
N TRP A 57 4.30 -10.52 10.67
CA TRP A 57 3.90 -9.69 11.81
C TRP A 57 2.59 -8.94 11.59
N VAL A 58 2.11 -8.82 10.35
CA VAL A 58 0.96 -7.98 9.98
C VAL A 58 -0.33 -8.70 10.34
N GLN A 59 -1.17 -8.06 11.14
CA GLN A 59 -2.45 -8.61 11.59
C GLN A 59 -3.58 -7.60 11.40
N THR A 60 -4.81 -8.10 11.31
CA THR A 60 -6.00 -7.24 11.28
C THR A 60 -6.09 -6.40 12.56
N GLY A 61 -6.31 -5.09 12.41
CA GLY A 61 -6.32 -4.12 13.50
C GLY A 61 -4.99 -3.39 13.71
N ASP A 62 -3.89 -3.83 13.08
CA ASP A 62 -2.62 -3.12 13.16
C ASP A 62 -2.68 -1.76 12.46
N ARG A 63 -2.02 -0.77 13.05
CA ARG A 63 -1.75 0.51 12.38
C ARG A 63 -0.44 0.44 11.63
N VAL A 64 -0.51 0.70 10.33
CA VAL A 64 0.61 0.52 9.41
C VAL A 64 0.76 1.69 8.47
N THR A 65 2.00 1.94 8.06
CA THR A 65 2.36 2.85 6.97
C THR A 65 2.89 1.99 5.83
N VAL A 66 2.20 2.03 4.70
CA VAL A 66 2.57 1.34 3.46
C VAL A 66 3.25 2.34 2.53
N PHE A 67 4.40 1.97 2.00
CA PHE A 67 5.07 2.73 0.95
C PHE A 67 4.81 2.06 -0.38
N HIS A 68 4.19 2.77 -1.31
CA HIS A 68 3.71 2.23 -2.56
C HIS A 68 3.90 3.20 -3.73
N TRP A 69 3.73 2.69 -4.95
CA TRP A 69 3.64 3.53 -6.14
C TRP A 69 2.21 4.01 -6.34
N SER A 70 2.03 5.03 -7.18
CA SER A 70 0.72 5.63 -7.49
C SER A 70 -0.34 4.54 -7.74
N PRO A 71 -1.54 4.66 -7.14
CA PRO A 71 -2.62 3.73 -7.41
C PRO A 71 -2.93 3.76 -8.91
N TYR A 72 -3.24 2.59 -9.47
CA TYR A 72 -3.74 2.53 -10.84
C TYR A 72 -5.08 3.27 -10.91
N GLU A 73 -5.40 3.87 -12.06
CA GLU A 73 -6.75 4.45 -12.31
C GLU A 73 -7.86 3.39 -12.16
N ASP A 74 -7.51 2.11 -12.18
CA ASP A 74 -8.40 0.99 -11.96
C ASP A 74 -8.31 0.48 -10.50
N PRO A 75 -9.40 0.60 -9.70
CA PRO A 75 -9.42 0.18 -8.30
C PRO A 75 -9.53 -1.34 -8.10
N THR A 76 -9.65 -2.12 -9.18
CA THR A 76 -9.69 -3.59 -9.10
C THR A 76 -8.29 -4.20 -9.15
N ILE A 77 -7.27 -3.41 -9.52
CA ILE A 77 -5.88 -3.84 -9.56
C ILE A 77 -5.21 -3.53 -8.22
N PRO A 78 -4.58 -4.52 -7.56
CA PRO A 78 -3.81 -4.27 -6.35
C PRO A 78 -2.70 -3.23 -6.57
N VAL A 79 -2.58 -2.31 -5.63
CA VAL A 79 -1.56 -1.26 -5.65
C VAL A 79 -0.21 -1.88 -5.30
N PRO A 80 0.81 -1.78 -6.17
CA PRO A 80 2.12 -2.36 -5.89
C PRO A 80 2.76 -1.59 -4.75
N ALA A 81 3.18 -2.32 -3.72
CA ALA A 81 3.79 -1.78 -2.53
C ALA A 81 5.22 -2.28 -2.39
N ARG A 82 6.10 -1.39 -1.91
CA ARG A 82 7.52 -1.67 -1.72
C ARG A 82 7.80 -2.21 -0.33
N SER A 83 7.16 -1.63 0.68
CA SER A 83 7.41 -1.95 2.08
C SER A 83 6.25 -1.51 2.97
N ILE A 84 6.15 -2.12 4.14
CA ILE A 84 5.16 -1.84 5.16
C ILE A 84 5.87 -1.77 6.52
N SER A 85 5.47 -0.79 7.33
CA SER A 85 6.01 -0.55 8.66
C SER A 85 4.89 -0.33 9.66
N ARG A 86 5.12 -0.59 10.95
CA ARG A 86 4.18 -0.17 12.01
C ARG A 86 4.19 1.34 12.14
N SER A 87 3.02 1.95 12.38
CA SER A 87 2.89 3.40 12.56
C SER A 87 2.97 3.85 14.04
N ASP A 88 3.44 2.98 14.94
CA ASP A 88 3.51 3.24 16.40
C ASP A 88 4.85 3.88 16.85
N GLU A 89 5.58 4.53 15.94
CA GLU A 89 6.74 5.39 16.25
C GLU A 89 6.49 6.86 15.91
#